data_AF-A0A6L0WW01-F1
#
_entry.id   AF-A0A6L0WW01-F1
#
_cell.length_a   1.000
_cell.length_b   1.000
_cell.length_c   1.000
_cell.angle_alpha   90.00
_cell.angle_beta   90.00
_cell.angle_gamma   90.00
#
_symmetry.space_group_name_H-M   'P 1'
#
loop_
_entity.id
_entity.type
_entity.pdbx_description
1 polymer ?
#
loop_
_entity_poly.entity_id
_entity_poly.type
_entity_poly.pdbx_seq_one_letter_code
_entity_poly.pdbx_strand_id
1 'polypeptide(L)'
;MLRQSVRWLAFMSPGDLYALSQRSSFSSYTQYSDASALARSYKRCSRAEKLKCEERAEAINDEVERAYQTEAQLLRQEDSDLRSNTCGAAAHNE
;
A
#
# COMPACT_ATOMS: atom_id res chain seq x y z
N MET A 1 7.92 11.49 14.57
CA MET A 1 6.71 10.65 14.69
C MET A 1 6.13 10.28 13.31
N LEU A 2 6.95 9.88 12.33
CA LEU A 2 6.46 9.38 11.02
C LEU A 2 6.52 7.84 10.89
N ARG A 3 7.13 7.16 11.88
CA ARG A 3 7.35 5.70 11.85
C ARG A 3 6.10 4.85 12.12
N GLN A 4 5.04 5.43 12.67
CA GLN A 4 3.78 4.71 12.93
C GLN A 4 2.76 4.81 11.77
N SER A 5 3.11 5.49 10.68
CA SER A 5 2.17 5.79 9.60
C SER A 5 2.03 4.68 8.57
N VAL A 6 2.90 3.66 8.55
CA VAL A 6 2.80 2.50 7.65
C VAL A 6 1.82 1.46 8.23
N ARG A 7 0.68 1.93 8.76
CA ARG A 7 -0.43 1.05 9.10
C ARG A 7 -1.00 0.50 7.78
N TRP A 8 -0.52 -0.68 7.40
CA TRP A 8 -1.01 -1.58 6.35
C TRP A 8 -1.41 -0.86 5.06
N LEU A 9 -0.43 -0.54 4.21
CA LEU A 9 -0.70 -0.16 2.84
C LEU A 9 -1.33 -1.35 2.10
N ALA A 10 -2.61 -1.23 1.74
CA ALA A 10 -3.32 -2.28 1.03
C ALA A 10 -2.92 -2.26 -0.45
N PHE A 11 -2.65 -3.45 -1.00
CA PHE A 11 -2.55 -3.62 -2.45
C PHE A 11 -3.86 -3.20 -3.11
N MET A 12 -3.77 -2.43 -4.18
CA MET A 12 -4.94 -1.98 -4.93
C MET A 12 -5.10 -2.81 -6.21
N SER A 13 -6.33 -3.21 -6.52
CA SER A 13 -6.63 -3.77 -7.84
C SER A 13 -6.86 -2.65 -8.87
N PRO A 14 -6.71 -2.93 -10.18
CA PRO A 14 -7.07 -1.99 -11.24
C PRO A 14 -8.54 -1.52 -11.16
N GLY A 15 -9.43 -2.40 -10.68
CA GLY A 15 -10.84 -2.09 -10.46
C GLY A 15 -11.06 -1.06 -9.35
N ASP A 16 -10.25 -1.11 -8.29
CA ASP A 16 -10.30 -0.12 -7.19
C ASP A 16 -9.82 1.24 -7.66
N LEU A 17 -8.76 1.29 -8.48
CA LEU A 17 -8.29 2.53 -9.09
C LEU A 17 -9.31 3.11 -10.07
N TYR A 18 -9.97 2.26 -10.85
CA TYR A 18 -11.07 2.69 -11.70
C TYR A 18 -12.20 3.29 -10.87
N ALA A 19 -12.64 2.61 -9.81
CA ALA A 19 -13.66 3.11 -8.88
C ALA A 19 -13.27 4.47 -8.28
N LEU A 20 -12.03 4.64 -7.85
CA LEU A 20 -11.51 5.92 -7.35
C LEU A 20 -11.49 7.01 -8.41
N SER A 21 -11.10 6.69 -9.65
CA SER A 21 -11.08 7.66 -10.76
C SER A 21 -12.47 8.16 -11.13
N GLN A 22 -13.50 7.33 -10.91
CA GLN A 22 -14.88 7.72 -11.17
C GLN A 22 -15.47 8.56 -10.02
N ARG A 23 -14.84 8.62 -8.82
CA ARG A 23 -15.35 9.43 -7.69
C ARG A 23 -15.51 10.92 -8.04
N SER A 24 -14.69 11.46 -8.93
CA SER A 24 -14.77 12.86 -9.36
C SER A 24 -15.83 13.14 -10.42
N SER A 25 -16.42 12.11 -11.04
CA SER A 25 -17.45 12.26 -12.08
C SER A 25 -18.88 12.17 -11.54
N PHE A 26 -19.07 11.72 -10.29
CA PHE A 26 -20.39 11.56 -9.69
C PHE A 26 -20.81 12.77 -8.85
N SER A 27 -22.06 13.20 -9.06
CA SER A 27 -22.67 14.35 -8.38
C SER A 27 -23.11 14.07 -6.93
N SER A 28 -23.10 12.82 -6.45
CA SER A 28 -23.47 12.52 -5.06
C SER A 28 -22.73 11.31 -4.48
N TYR A 29 -22.47 11.36 -3.16
CA TYR A 29 -21.82 10.30 -2.40
C TYR A 29 -22.65 9.00 -2.29
N THR A 30 -23.97 9.04 -2.52
CA THR A 30 -24.87 7.87 -2.38
C THR A 30 -24.83 6.92 -3.58
N GLN A 31 -24.34 7.37 -4.74
CA GLN A 31 -24.13 6.52 -5.93
C GLN A 31 -22.93 5.55 -5.78
N TYR A 32 -22.15 5.69 -4.70
CA TYR A 32 -20.92 4.95 -4.44
C TYR A 32 -21.13 3.60 -3.73
N SER A 33 -22.33 3.33 -3.19
CA SER A 33 -22.51 2.16 -2.30
C SER A 33 -22.43 0.81 -3.01
N ASP A 34 -22.51 0.77 -4.34
CA ASP A 34 -22.41 -0.48 -5.09
C ASP A 34 -21.00 -0.67 -5.66
N ALA A 35 -20.06 -1.07 -4.80
CA ALA A 35 -18.71 -1.50 -5.22
C ALA A 35 -18.77 -2.58 -6.32
N SER A 36 -19.84 -3.39 -6.33
CA SER A 36 -20.06 -4.40 -7.36
C SER A 36 -20.44 -3.78 -8.72
N ALA A 37 -21.13 -2.64 -8.75
CA ALA A 37 -21.42 -1.90 -9.97
C ALA A 37 -20.15 -1.31 -10.59
N LEU A 38 -19.26 -0.74 -9.78
CA LEU A 38 -18.00 -0.15 -10.26
C LEU A 38 -17.05 -1.23 -10.81
N ALA A 39 -16.99 -2.41 -10.17
CA ALA A 39 -16.25 -3.55 -10.68
C ALA A 39 -16.82 -4.06 -12.03
N ARG A 40 -18.15 -4.07 -12.20
CA ARG A 40 -18.80 -4.40 -13.49
C ARG A 40 -18.51 -3.34 -14.56
N SER A 41 -18.48 -2.07 -14.19
CA SER A 41 -18.15 -0.96 -15.11
C SER A 41 -16.71 -1.04 -15.59
N TYR A 42 -15.75 -1.38 -14.72
CA TYR A 42 -14.37 -1.65 -15.12
C TYR A 42 -14.29 -2.76 -16.17
N LYS A 43 -15.04 -3.85 -16.02
CA LYS A 43 -15.06 -4.93 -17.03
C LYS A 43 -15.51 -4.46 -18.41
N ARG A 44 -16.30 -3.39 -18.49
CA ARG A 44 -16.86 -2.84 -19.74
C ARG A 44 -16.13 -1.60 -20.26
N CYS A 45 -15.16 -1.06 -19.53
CA CYS A 45 -14.43 0.13 -19.98
C CYS A 45 -13.52 -0.18 -21.18
N SER A 46 -13.09 0.88 -21.86
CA SER A 46 -12.26 0.74 -23.06
C SER A 46 -10.92 0.08 -22.72
N ARG A 47 -10.32 -0.59 -23.72
CA ARG A 47 -9.01 -1.24 -23.54
C ARG A 47 -7.92 -0.27 -23.07
N ALA A 48 -7.96 0.98 -23.55
CA ALA A 48 -7.02 2.02 -23.15
C ALA A 48 -7.19 2.43 -21.68
N GLU A 49 -8.44 2.53 -21.20
CA GLU A 49 -8.70 2.83 -19.78
C GLU A 49 -8.31 1.68 -18.86
N LYS A 50 -8.52 0.43 -19.29
CA LYS A 50 -8.05 -0.75 -18.56
C LYS A 50 -6.55 -0.75 -18.41
N LEU A 51 -5.82 -0.61 -19.51
CA LEU A 51 -4.36 -0.58 -19.51
C LEU A 51 -3.84 0.51 -18.57
N LYS A 52 -4.42 1.71 -18.62
CA LYS A 52 -4.06 2.80 -17.71
C LYS A 52 -4.29 2.45 -16.23
N CYS A 53 -5.36 1.74 -15.90
CA CYS A 53 -5.62 1.32 -14.52
C CYS A 53 -4.69 0.18 -14.10
N GLU A 54 -4.36 -0.74 -15.01
CA GLU A 54 -3.43 -1.85 -14.79
C GLU A 54 -2.01 -1.36 -14.52
N GLU A 55 -1.45 -0.54 -15.41
CA GLU A 55 -0.11 0.04 -15.26
C GLU A 55 0.03 0.86 -13.97
N ARG A 56 -1.02 1.61 -13.60
CA ARG A 56 -1.03 2.39 -12.36
C ARG A 56 -1.17 1.51 -11.11
N ALA A 57 -1.95 0.44 -11.18
CA ALA A 57 -2.07 -0.51 -10.07
C ALA A 57 -0.74 -1.20 -9.81
N GLU A 58 -0.08 -1.66 -10.88
CA GLU A 58 1.26 -2.25 -10.82
C GLU A 58 2.26 -1.30 -10.18
N ALA A 59 2.39 -0.06 -10.70
CA ALA A 59 3.34 0.91 -10.17
C ALA A 59 3.11 1.26 -8.68
N ILE A 60 1.85 1.36 -8.24
CA ILE A 60 1.52 1.61 -6.83
C ILE A 60 1.88 0.39 -5.98
N ASN A 61 1.52 -0.81 -6.44
CA ASN A 61 1.79 -2.04 -5.71
C ASN A 61 3.30 -2.34 -5.58
N ASP A 62 4.09 -2.03 -6.61
CA ASP A 62 5.55 -2.11 -6.56
C ASP A 62 6.16 -1.15 -5.52
N GLU A 63 5.59 0.05 -5.38
CA GLU A 63 6.01 1.01 -4.34
C GLU A 63 5.61 0.52 -2.95
N VAL A 64 4.40 -0.04 -2.80
CA VAL A 64 3.92 -0.64 -1.56
C VAL A 64 4.82 -1.81 -1.15
N GLU A 65 5.21 -2.67 -2.10
CA GLU A 65 6.14 -3.76 -1.83
C GLU A 65 7.52 -3.25 -1.37
N ARG A 66 8.07 -2.25 -2.05
CA ARG A 66 9.34 -1.63 -1.64
C ARG A 66 9.26 -1.00 -0.25
N ALA A 67 8.14 -0.37 0.09
CA ALA A 67 7.91 0.17 1.42
C ALA A 67 7.90 -0.94 2.49
N TYR A 68 7.21 -2.06 2.23
CA TYR A 68 7.22 -3.22 3.13
C TYR A 68 8.61 -3.84 3.29
N GLN A 69 9.37 -3.98 2.21
CA GLN A 69 10.74 -4.50 2.27
C GLN A 69 11.64 -3.58 3.10
N THR A 70 11.49 -2.26 2.94
CA THR A 70 12.24 -1.25 3.70
C THR A 70 11.89 -1.30 5.19
N GLU A 71 10.60 -1.39 5.53
CA GLU A 71 10.15 -1.54 6.91
C GLU A 71 10.69 -2.83 7.55
N ALA A 72 10.64 -3.95 6.83
CA ALA A 72 11.19 -5.22 7.31
C ALA A 72 12.72 -5.20 7.49
N GLN A 73 13.45 -4.38 6.72
CA GLN A 73 14.89 -4.17 6.93
C GLN A 73 15.15 -3.31 8.16
N LEU A 74 14.40 -2.22 8.35
CA LEU A 74 14.54 -1.33 9.51
C LEU A 74 14.23 -2.06 10.81
N LEU A 75 13.16 -2.86 10.86
CA LEU A 75 12.82 -3.66 12.05
C LEU A 75 13.93 -4.67 12.40
N ARG A 76 14.51 -5.35 11.40
CA ARG A 76 15.65 -6.25 11.62
C ARG A 76 16.91 -5.53 12.12
N GLN A 77 17.14 -4.30 11.66
CA GLN A 77 18.27 -3.50 12.11
C GLN A 77 18.09 -3.05 13.56
N GLU A 78 16.90 -2.60 13.94
CA GLU A 78 16.56 -2.26 15.34
C GLU A 78 16.76 -3.46 16.28
N ASP A 79 16.35 -4.66 15.88
CA ASP A 79 16.58 -5.89 16.64
C ASP A 79 18.09 -6.22 16.80
N SER A 80 18.88 -5.98 15.75
CA SER A 80 20.33 -6.20 15.79
C SER A 80 21.07 -5.20 16.69
N ASP A 81 20.66 -3.93 16.67
CA ASP A 81 21.23 -2.87 17.50
C ASP A 81 20.90 -3.10 18.98
N LEU A 82 19.66 -3.55 19.28
CA LEU A 82 19.26 -3.96 20.63
C LEU A 82 20.11 -5.14 21.14
N ARG A 83 20.34 -6.16 20.32
CA ARG A 83 21.19 -7.32 20.69
C ARG A 83 22.65 -6.92 20.92
N SER A 84 23.22 -6.08 20.05
CA SER A 84 24.60 -5.60 20.18
C SER A 84 24.83 -4.87 21.50
N ASN A 85 23.88 -4.00 21.89
CA ASN A 85 23.96 -3.26 23.15
C ASN A 85 23.82 -4.16 24.39
N THR A 86 23.04 -5.24 24.34
CA THR A 86 22.95 -6.19 25.47
C THR A 86 24.19 -7.06 25.63
N CYS A 87 24.95 -7.32 24.56
CA CYS A 87 26.18 -8.11 24.62
C CYS A 87 27.37 -7.28 25.15
N GLY A 88 27.39 -5.96 24.87
CA GLY A 88 28.39 -5.04 25.41
C GLY A 88 28.17 -4.66 26.88
N ALA A 89 26.93 -4.62 27.37
CA ALA A 89 26.62 -4.26 28.75
C ALA A 89 26.92 -5.37 29.77
N ALA A 90 26.99 -6.63 29.35
CA ALA A 90 27.30 -7.77 30.23
C ALA A 90 28.80 -7.91 30.53
N ALA A 91 29.68 -7.20 29.82
CA ALA A 91 31.14 -7.34 29.92
C ALA A 91 31.81 -6.32 30.88
N HIS A 92 31.04 -5.49 31.60
CA HIS A 92 31.57 -4.39 32.41
C HIS A 92 31.31 -4.50 33.94
N ASN A 93 31.00 -5.70 34.44
CA ASN A 93 30.94 -5.98 35.88
C ASN A 93 31.97 -7.06 36.26
N GLU A 94 33.25 -6.72 36.17
CA GLU A 94 34.32 -7.35 36.97
C GLU A 94 35.27 -6.27 37.48
#